data_AF-A0A7V4G9H2-F1
#
_entry.id   AF-A0A7V4G9H2-F1
#
_cell.length_a   1.000
_cell.length_b   1.000
_cell.length_c   1.000
_cell.angle_alpha   90.00
_cell.angle_beta   90.00
_cell.angle_gamma   90.00
#
_symmetry.space_group_name_H-M   'P 1'
#
loop_
_entity.id
_entity.type
_entity.pdbx_description
1 polymer ?
#
loop_
_entity_poly.entity_id
_entity_poly.type
_entity_poly.pdbx_seq_one_letter_code
_entity_poly.pdbx_strand_id
1 'polypeptide(L)'
;DALPIPNYDLIHGWRDKKRRFVSIATSRGCPYNCSFCSVILMFGRKYRYNSVERVMEEVRRNASWAKHIFFCDDNFTANRRRIKELCEQMLRENIKTEWSAQVRVEAAQDPELLDLMAKSGCYMVFVGLESINPATLKAYNKSQSVENIKEAVINFHQHGIRVHGMFVFGSEEDNYQVIRDTVKVSRQLDLDSLQYLILTPVPGTEVYADLEKHNRIICRDWSQYDGHHTVFQPRQFTPHELQQETIRAMKRFYSWPSVLKRLMARDWFYVKLKAYGRILMWRSHWEESAYVQQLQEQLYTRVARFRAWLKRLGRHHLRVGIPACIWDLGGWEAKSREFLLRFLEKLGVEVIQEEESSPPAPEALAEVRAEISRLQGKVDLVLLPWRSGLEAAPLKIKELSQEVAAEGSPRLLPLEFSRDTFYNVCMELGLCFRRRLKRIRRIYFQTLQEVGAEI
;
A
#
# COMPACT_ATOMS: atom_id res chain seq x y z
N ASP A 1 30.25 -8.54 -20.50
CA ASP A 1 31.65 -8.59 -20.03
C ASP A 1 32.50 -7.36 -20.36
N ALA A 2 32.10 -6.49 -21.29
CA ALA A 2 32.86 -5.26 -21.58
C ALA A 2 32.94 -4.25 -20.41
N LEU A 3 32.14 -4.44 -19.34
CA LEU A 3 32.18 -3.58 -18.15
C LEU A 3 33.22 -4.11 -17.15
N PRO A 4 34.13 -3.24 -16.66
CA PRO A 4 35.16 -3.65 -15.71
C PRO A 4 34.57 -4.10 -14.37
N ILE A 5 35.34 -4.89 -13.61
CA ILE A 5 35.02 -5.17 -12.20
C ILE A 5 35.06 -3.86 -11.41
N PRO A 6 34.03 -3.53 -10.60
CA PRO A 6 34.07 -2.37 -9.73
C PRO A 6 35.37 -2.34 -8.91
N ASN A 7 36.02 -1.19 -8.83
CA ASN A 7 37.22 -1.05 -7.99
C ASN A 7 36.81 -0.83 -6.53
N TYR A 8 36.73 -1.93 -5.79
CA TYR A 8 36.36 -1.96 -4.36
C TYR A 8 37.36 -1.20 -3.47
N ASP A 9 38.61 -1.02 -3.89
CA ASP A 9 39.64 -0.36 -3.09
C ASP A 9 39.43 1.16 -2.98
N LEU A 10 38.55 1.73 -3.81
CA LEU A 10 38.18 3.14 -3.74
C LEU A 10 37.24 3.48 -2.58
N ILE A 11 36.63 2.48 -1.91
CA ILE A 11 35.70 2.74 -0.82
C ILE A 11 36.43 2.73 0.54
N HIS A 12 36.59 3.91 1.10
CA HIS A 12 37.20 4.10 2.40
C HIS A 12 36.46 3.35 3.52
N GLY A 13 37.18 2.57 4.31
CA GLY A 13 36.63 1.82 5.46
C GLY A 13 35.72 0.65 5.08
N TRP A 14 35.66 0.23 3.81
CA TRP A 14 34.81 -0.90 3.41
C TRP A 14 35.22 -2.20 4.12
N ARG A 15 36.51 -2.51 4.14
CA ARG A 15 37.03 -3.75 4.74
C ARG A 15 37.08 -3.72 6.28
N ASP A 16 36.59 -2.64 6.91
CA ASP A 16 36.55 -2.52 8.37
C ASP A 16 35.67 -3.62 8.99
N LYS A 17 36.05 -4.08 10.19
CA LYS A 17 35.44 -5.24 10.86
C LYS A 17 33.91 -5.15 11.03
N LYS A 18 33.31 -3.96 10.90
CA LYS A 18 31.86 -3.72 11.03
C LYS A 18 31.07 -3.89 9.73
N ARG A 19 31.70 -3.93 8.54
CA ARG A 19 31.01 -3.93 7.22
C ARG A 19 31.56 -5.00 6.26
N ARG A 20 31.41 -6.27 6.61
CA ARG A 20 31.88 -7.40 5.78
C ARG A 20 30.83 -7.91 4.80
N PHE A 21 30.24 -7.02 4.00
CA PHE A 21 29.36 -7.42 2.91
C PHE A 21 29.79 -6.75 1.60
N VAL A 22 29.57 -7.45 0.49
CA VAL A 22 29.83 -6.94 -0.87
C VAL A 22 28.57 -7.12 -1.71
N SER A 23 28.31 -6.17 -2.62
CA SER A 23 27.24 -6.30 -3.61
C SER A 23 27.85 -6.57 -4.98
N ILE A 24 27.30 -7.56 -5.68
CA ILE A 24 27.75 -8.00 -7.01
C ILE A 24 26.54 -7.99 -7.94
N ALA A 25 26.62 -7.25 -9.03
CA ALA A 25 25.59 -7.24 -10.07
C ALA A 25 25.97 -8.22 -11.18
N THR A 26 25.16 -9.25 -11.38
CA THR A 26 25.38 -10.29 -12.38
C THR A 26 24.58 -10.05 -13.66
N SER A 27 23.52 -9.26 -13.58
CA SER A 27 22.65 -8.94 -14.71
C SER A 27 21.97 -7.56 -14.57
N ARG A 28 21.41 -7.07 -15.69
CA ARG A 28 20.55 -5.87 -15.76
C ARG A 28 19.38 -6.10 -16.71
N GLY A 29 18.26 -5.45 -16.41
CA GLY A 29 17.03 -5.51 -17.20
C GLY A 29 15.98 -6.42 -16.57
N CYS A 30 14.75 -6.37 -17.07
CA CYS A 30 13.64 -7.22 -16.58
C CYS A 30 12.53 -7.31 -17.64
N PRO A 31 12.07 -8.49 -18.06
CA PRO A 31 11.04 -8.64 -19.09
C PRO A 31 9.63 -8.44 -18.53
N TYR A 32 9.48 -8.44 -17.21
CA TYR A 32 8.19 -8.24 -16.54
C TYR A 32 7.72 -6.79 -16.66
N ASN A 33 6.41 -6.58 -16.55
CA ASN A 33 5.76 -5.29 -16.74
C ASN A 33 5.00 -4.81 -15.49
N CYS A 34 5.62 -4.92 -14.31
CA CYS A 34 4.98 -4.48 -13.08
C CYS A 34 4.74 -2.96 -13.13
N SER A 35 3.49 -2.52 -12.95
CA SER A 35 3.06 -1.13 -13.23
C SER A 35 3.74 -0.06 -12.37
N PHE A 36 4.20 -0.45 -11.18
CA PHE A 36 4.88 0.42 -10.21
C PHE A 36 6.42 0.40 -10.32
N CYS A 37 7.00 -0.50 -11.13
CA CYS A 37 8.43 -0.79 -11.08
C CYS A 37 9.24 0.08 -12.04
N SER A 38 10.30 0.72 -11.54
CA SER A 38 11.19 1.58 -12.34
C SER A 38 12.28 0.82 -13.10
N VAL A 39 12.47 -0.48 -12.84
CA VAL A 39 13.58 -1.29 -13.40
C VAL A 39 13.57 -1.28 -14.92
N ILE A 40 12.41 -1.44 -15.55
CA ILE A 40 12.31 -1.46 -17.02
C ILE A 40 12.64 -0.11 -17.66
N LEU A 41 12.42 0.99 -16.93
CA LEU A 41 12.74 2.34 -17.37
C LEU A 41 14.24 2.60 -17.28
N MET A 42 14.90 2.09 -16.23
CA MET A 42 16.34 2.26 -16.01
C MET A 42 17.19 1.30 -16.87
N PHE A 43 16.78 0.03 -16.98
CA PHE A 43 17.62 -1.03 -17.54
C PHE A 43 17.04 -1.71 -18.78
N GLY A 44 15.83 -1.34 -19.20
CA GLY A 44 15.16 -1.92 -20.36
C GLY A 44 14.58 -3.31 -20.11
N ARG A 45 13.81 -3.80 -21.09
CA ARG A 45 13.09 -5.08 -20.99
C ARG A 45 13.95 -6.32 -21.23
N LYS A 46 15.09 -6.15 -21.92
CA LYS A 46 15.97 -7.26 -22.28
C LYS A 46 17.00 -7.49 -21.18
N TYR A 47 17.03 -8.71 -20.64
CA TYR A 47 18.10 -9.10 -19.75
C TYR A 47 19.45 -9.10 -20.47
N ARG A 48 20.44 -8.54 -19.80
CA ARG A 48 21.85 -8.55 -20.17
C ARG A 48 22.63 -9.12 -19.01
N TYR A 49 23.40 -10.17 -19.26
CA TYR A 49 24.12 -10.91 -18.23
C TYR A 49 25.63 -10.69 -18.39
N ASN A 50 26.35 -10.68 -17.27
CA ASN A 50 27.77 -10.99 -17.27
C ASN A 50 27.95 -12.51 -17.41
N SER A 51 29.03 -12.97 -18.03
CA SER A 51 29.35 -14.40 -18.05
C SER A 51 29.57 -14.94 -16.64
N VAL A 52 29.41 -16.25 -16.45
CA VAL A 52 29.64 -16.89 -15.16
C VAL A 52 31.09 -16.67 -14.70
N GLU A 53 32.06 -16.80 -15.60
CA GLU A 53 33.47 -16.59 -15.28
C GLU A 53 33.76 -15.16 -14.83
N ARG A 54 33.18 -14.16 -15.51
CA ARG A 54 33.31 -12.75 -15.12
C ARG A 54 32.72 -12.47 -13.73
N VAL A 55 31.63 -13.15 -13.37
CA VAL A 55 31.04 -13.06 -12.03
C VAL A 55 31.93 -13.77 -11.01
N MET A 56 32.44 -14.95 -11.34
CA MET A 56 33.33 -15.72 -10.47
C MET A 56 34.64 -15.00 -10.20
N GLU A 57 35.19 -14.27 -11.17
CA GLU A 57 36.34 -13.40 -10.95
C GLU A 57 36.07 -12.35 -9.85
N GLU A 58 34.89 -11.72 -9.88
CA GLU A 58 34.45 -10.76 -8.87
C GLU A 58 34.17 -11.43 -7.51
N VAL A 59 33.59 -12.64 -7.50
CA VAL A 59 33.41 -13.45 -6.30
C VAL A 59 34.76 -13.80 -5.67
N ARG A 60 35.73 -14.32 -6.44
CA ARG A 60 37.07 -14.69 -5.94
C ARG A 60 37.79 -13.51 -5.28
N ARG A 61 37.70 -12.32 -5.89
CA ARG A 61 38.30 -11.09 -5.36
C ARG A 61 37.73 -10.69 -3.99
N ASN A 62 36.48 -11.06 -3.70
CA ASN A 62 35.77 -10.56 -2.52
C ASN A 62 35.48 -11.63 -1.45
N ALA A 63 35.36 -12.90 -1.82
CA ALA A 63 34.97 -14.00 -0.93
C ALA A 63 35.95 -14.22 0.23
N SER A 64 37.23 -13.86 0.06
CA SER A 64 38.27 -14.03 1.09
C SER A 64 38.12 -13.09 2.29
N TRP A 65 37.46 -11.93 2.12
CA TRP A 65 37.33 -10.93 3.18
C TRP A 65 35.87 -10.61 3.53
N ALA A 66 34.96 -10.68 2.54
CA ALA A 66 33.54 -10.50 2.77
C ALA A 66 32.98 -11.70 3.54
N LYS A 67 32.14 -11.42 4.55
CA LYS A 67 31.36 -12.46 5.24
C LYS A 67 30.08 -12.79 4.48
N HIS A 68 29.63 -11.88 3.61
CA HIS A 68 28.37 -11.97 2.92
C HIS A 68 28.45 -11.36 1.51
N ILE A 69 27.91 -12.05 0.51
CA ILE A 69 27.71 -11.54 -0.85
C ILE A 69 26.22 -11.29 -1.07
N PHE A 70 25.86 -10.07 -1.47
CA PHE A 70 24.51 -9.76 -1.96
C PHE A 70 24.53 -9.66 -3.48
N PHE A 71 23.92 -10.63 -4.17
CA PHE A 71 23.69 -10.51 -5.60
C PHE A 71 22.53 -9.55 -5.83
N CYS A 72 22.86 -8.33 -6.28
CA CYS A 72 21.93 -7.19 -6.27
C CYS A 72 21.08 -7.07 -7.54
N ASP A 73 20.99 -8.14 -8.33
CA ASP A 73 20.12 -8.23 -9.49
C ASP A 73 18.65 -8.04 -9.09
N ASP A 74 17.84 -7.35 -9.91
CA ASP A 74 16.41 -7.18 -9.66
C ASP A 74 15.63 -8.52 -9.65
N ASN A 75 16.17 -9.52 -10.35
CA ASN A 75 15.74 -10.91 -10.27
C ASN A 75 16.90 -11.81 -10.68
N PHE A 76 17.64 -12.29 -9.70
CA PHE A 76 18.86 -13.09 -9.87
C PHE A 76 18.62 -14.38 -10.66
N THR A 77 17.47 -15.03 -10.44
CA THR A 77 17.13 -16.32 -11.06
C THR A 77 16.41 -16.18 -12.40
N ALA A 78 16.50 -15.01 -13.05
CA ALA A 78 15.92 -14.77 -14.37
C ALA A 78 16.37 -15.79 -15.44
N ASN A 79 17.62 -16.22 -15.39
CA ASN A 79 18.15 -17.33 -16.19
C ASN A 79 18.61 -18.46 -15.27
N ARG A 80 17.69 -19.39 -14.97
CA ARG A 80 17.92 -20.49 -14.02
C ARG A 80 19.12 -21.34 -14.41
N ARG A 81 19.28 -21.69 -15.68
CA ARG A 81 20.42 -22.48 -16.18
C ARG A 81 21.76 -21.80 -15.85
N ARG A 82 21.88 -20.50 -16.15
CA ARG A 82 23.09 -19.74 -15.84
C ARG A 82 23.36 -19.68 -14.33
N ILE A 83 22.33 -19.59 -13.49
CA ILE A 83 22.51 -19.60 -12.03
C ILE A 83 22.92 -20.96 -11.52
N LYS A 84 22.41 -22.07 -12.08
CA LYS A 84 22.91 -23.42 -11.79
C LYS A 84 24.40 -23.53 -12.11
N GLU A 85 24.82 -23.09 -13.29
CA GLU A 85 26.23 -23.05 -13.71
C GLU A 85 27.11 -22.22 -12.74
N LEU A 86 26.62 -21.07 -12.28
CA LEU A 86 27.29 -20.24 -11.27
C LEU A 86 27.43 -20.95 -9.92
N CYS A 87 26.34 -21.52 -9.40
CA CYS A 87 26.34 -22.25 -8.13
C CYS A 87 27.27 -23.47 -8.18
N GLU A 88 27.26 -24.22 -9.28
CA GLU A 88 28.19 -25.33 -9.52
C GLU A 88 29.64 -24.87 -9.55
N GLN A 89 29.94 -23.72 -10.16
CA GLN A 89 31.29 -23.18 -10.16
C GLN A 89 31.73 -22.72 -8.76
N MET A 90 30.85 -22.06 -8.00
CA MET A 90 31.11 -21.71 -6.59
C MET A 90 31.39 -22.95 -5.72
N LEU A 91 30.65 -24.04 -5.95
CA LEU A 91 30.85 -25.31 -5.26
C LEU A 91 32.19 -25.95 -5.62
N ARG A 92 32.53 -26.02 -6.92
CA ARG A 92 33.81 -26.56 -7.42
C ARG A 92 35.01 -25.81 -6.86
N GLU A 93 34.90 -24.48 -6.74
CA GLU A 93 35.96 -23.63 -6.19
C GLU A 93 35.92 -23.51 -4.65
N ASN A 94 35.03 -24.26 -4.00
CA ASN A 94 34.90 -24.31 -2.54
C ASN A 94 34.67 -22.94 -1.89
N ILE A 95 33.89 -22.07 -2.54
CA ILE A 95 33.52 -20.75 -2.00
C ILE A 95 32.63 -20.96 -0.78
N LYS A 96 33.08 -20.50 0.40
CA LYS A 96 32.37 -20.66 1.69
C LYS A 96 31.57 -19.45 2.12
N THR A 97 31.67 -18.34 1.40
CA THR A 97 30.98 -17.10 1.74
C THR A 97 29.48 -17.26 1.53
N GLU A 98 28.69 -17.00 2.58
CA GLU A 98 27.24 -16.99 2.48
C GLU A 98 26.78 -15.87 1.53
N TRP A 99 25.66 -16.12 0.86
CA TRP A 99 25.11 -15.15 -0.06
C TRP A 99 23.59 -15.09 -0.01
N SER A 100 23.07 -13.98 -0.52
CA SER A 100 21.64 -13.73 -0.68
C SER A 100 21.36 -12.96 -1.97
N ALA A 101 20.13 -13.05 -2.45
CA ALA A 101 19.74 -12.46 -3.72
C ALA A 101 18.25 -12.10 -3.73
N GLN A 102 17.87 -11.19 -4.62
CA GLN A 102 16.46 -10.95 -4.93
C GLN A 102 16.00 -11.93 -6.01
N VAL A 103 14.85 -12.56 -5.78
CA VAL A 103 14.26 -13.55 -6.69
C VAL A 103 12.76 -13.34 -6.77
N ARG A 104 12.14 -13.96 -7.78
CA ARG A 104 10.69 -14.08 -7.84
C ARG A 104 10.20 -15.46 -7.40
N VAL A 105 8.91 -15.58 -7.14
CA VAL A 105 8.27 -16.82 -6.65
C VAL A 105 8.48 -18.00 -7.58
N GLU A 106 8.61 -17.76 -8.89
CA GLU A 106 8.78 -18.81 -9.89
C GLU A 106 10.13 -19.55 -9.72
N ALA A 107 11.11 -18.96 -9.05
CA ALA A 107 12.38 -19.62 -8.74
C ALA A 107 12.17 -20.88 -7.88
N ALA A 108 11.15 -20.86 -7.03
CA ALA A 108 10.85 -21.94 -6.10
C ALA A 108 10.22 -23.19 -6.76
N GLN A 109 9.97 -23.14 -8.08
CA GLN A 109 9.42 -24.25 -8.87
C GLN A 109 10.51 -25.15 -9.47
N ASP A 110 11.77 -24.88 -9.22
CA ASP A 110 12.92 -25.62 -9.75
C ASP A 110 13.73 -26.22 -8.58
N PRO A 111 13.42 -27.45 -8.13
CA PRO A 111 14.09 -28.05 -6.97
C PRO A 111 15.61 -28.20 -7.12
N GLU A 112 16.08 -28.50 -8.34
CA GLU A 112 17.52 -28.59 -8.63
C GLU A 112 18.22 -27.23 -8.44
N LEU A 113 17.58 -26.15 -8.90
CA LEU A 113 18.08 -24.79 -8.65
C LEU A 113 18.16 -24.51 -7.15
N LEU A 114 17.10 -24.82 -6.39
CA LEU A 114 17.07 -24.58 -4.95
C LEU A 114 18.16 -25.37 -4.20
N ASP A 115 18.38 -26.63 -4.55
CA ASP A 115 19.43 -27.48 -3.98
C ASP A 115 20.83 -26.90 -4.26
N LEU A 116 21.12 -26.50 -5.50
CA LEU A 116 22.38 -25.85 -5.87
C LEU A 116 22.57 -24.50 -5.18
N MET A 117 21.51 -23.70 -5.06
CA MET A 117 21.54 -22.43 -4.33
C MET A 117 21.90 -22.68 -2.86
N ALA A 118 21.20 -23.58 -2.18
CA ALA A 118 21.46 -23.91 -0.78
C ALA A 118 22.89 -24.42 -0.56
N LYS A 119 23.34 -25.40 -1.35
CA LYS A 119 24.69 -25.98 -1.25
C LYS A 119 25.80 -24.96 -1.50
N SER A 120 25.59 -24.04 -2.43
CA SER A 120 26.56 -22.98 -2.75
C SER A 120 26.58 -21.81 -1.75
N GLY A 121 25.76 -21.85 -0.70
CA GLY A 121 25.77 -20.87 0.39
C GLY A 121 24.62 -19.86 0.39
N CYS A 122 23.55 -20.07 -0.38
CA CYS A 122 22.35 -19.23 -0.31
C CYS A 122 21.63 -19.44 1.01
N TYR A 123 21.78 -18.50 1.94
CA TYR A 123 21.11 -18.62 3.25
C TYR A 123 19.74 -17.91 3.28
N MET A 124 19.51 -16.94 2.39
CA MET A 124 18.28 -16.14 2.34
C MET A 124 18.00 -15.59 0.94
N VAL A 125 16.72 -15.58 0.55
CA VAL A 125 16.22 -14.90 -0.64
C VAL A 125 15.26 -13.77 -0.28
N PHE A 126 15.30 -12.70 -1.06
CA PHE A 126 14.37 -11.57 -0.97
C PHE A 126 13.32 -11.73 -2.07
N VAL A 127 12.07 -11.96 -1.70
CA VAL A 127 11.01 -12.34 -2.64
C VAL A 127 9.97 -11.24 -2.75
N GLY A 128 9.76 -10.74 -3.96
CA GLY A 128 8.70 -9.77 -4.29
C GLY A 128 7.33 -10.42 -4.27
N LEU A 129 6.73 -10.54 -3.07
CA LEU A 129 5.38 -11.09 -2.86
C LEU A 129 4.30 -10.06 -3.21
N GLU A 130 4.59 -8.79 -2.97
CA GLU A 130 3.80 -7.58 -3.20
C GLU A 130 2.48 -7.51 -2.42
N SER A 131 1.61 -8.51 -2.54
CA SER A 131 0.31 -8.55 -1.87
C SER A 131 -0.22 -9.98 -1.74
N ILE A 132 -1.13 -10.18 -0.78
CA ILE A 132 -1.96 -11.40 -0.67
C ILE A 132 -3.37 -11.20 -1.23
N ASN A 133 -3.65 -10.02 -1.78
CA ASN A 133 -4.93 -9.72 -2.44
C ASN A 133 -4.78 -9.97 -3.95
N PRO A 134 -5.53 -10.93 -4.54
CA PRO A 134 -5.49 -11.18 -5.97
C PRO A 134 -5.79 -9.95 -6.84
N ALA A 135 -6.68 -9.06 -6.39
CA ALA A 135 -6.99 -7.83 -7.10
C ALA A 135 -5.77 -6.88 -7.15
N THR A 136 -5.06 -6.73 -6.04
CA THR A 136 -3.81 -5.95 -5.98
C THR A 136 -2.72 -6.55 -6.87
N LEU A 137 -2.53 -7.88 -6.85
CA LEU A 137 -1.54 -8.54 -7.72
C LEU A 137 -1.85 -8.30 -9.21
N LYS A 138 -3.13 -8.35 -9.58
CA LYS A 138 -3.59 -8.03 -10.93
C LYS A 138 -3.34 -6.56 -11.28
N ALA A 139 -3.72 -5.62 -10.41
CA ALA A 139 -3.50 -4.17 -10.61
C ALA A 139 -2.01 -3.80 -10.77
N TYR A 140 -1.14 -4.53 -10.07
CA TYR A 140 0.31 -4.38 -10.18
C TYR A 140 0.93 -5.07 -11.40
N ASN A 141 0.12 -5.70 -12.27
CA ASN A 141 0.60 -6.53 -13.38
C ASN A 141 1.63 -7.59 -12.91
N LYS A 142 1.42 -8.16 -11.72
CA LYS A 142 2.28 -9.19 -11.14
C LYS A 142 1.76 -10.56 -11.55
N SER A 143 2.52 -11.28 -12.37
CA SER A 143 2.18 -12.62 -12.86
C SER A 143 2.36 -13.73 -11.80
N GLN A 144 1.67 -13.65 -10.66
CA GLN A 144 1.67 -14.69 -9.62
C GLN A 144 0.34 -14.75 -8.87
N SER A 145 0.00 -15.92 -8.33
CA SER A 145 -1.16 -16.12 -7.45
C SER A 145 -0.75 -16.14 -5.97
N VAL A 146 -1.74 -16.07 -5.08
CA VAL A 146 -1.53 -16.23 -3.63
C VAL A 146 -1.02 -17.65 -3.33
N GLU A 147 -1.52 -18.65 -4.05
CA GLU A 147 -1.11 -20.05 -3.93
C GLU A 147 0.37 -20.21 -4.28
N ASN A 148 0.81 -19.63 -5.41
CA ASN A 148 2.22 -19.63 -5.81
C ASN A 148 3.12 -18.99 -4.74
N ILE A 149 2.65 -17.93 -4.06
CA ILE A 149 3.38 -17.31 -2.96
C ILE A 149 3.54 -18.30 -1.79
N LYS A 150 2.48 -18.99 -1.39
CA LYS A 150 2.53 -19.96 -0.28
C LYS A 150 3.46 -21.12 -0.61
N GLU A 151 3.32 -21.71 -1.79
CA GLU A 151 4.16 -22.80 -2.28
C GLU A 151 5.62 -22.40 -2.36
N ALA A 152 5.91 -21.20 -2.88
CA ALA A 152 7.28 -20.73 -2.99
C ALA A 152 7.97 -20.64 -1.63
N VAL A 153 7.29 -20.10 -0.61
CA VAL A 153 7.84 -20.02 0.75
C VAL A 153 8.12 -21.42 1.31
N ILE A 154 7.19 -22.35 1.16
CA ILE A 154 7.36 -23.74 1.60
C ILE A 154 8.58 -24.38 0.92
N ASN A 155 8.70 -24.25 -0.39
CA ASN A 155 9.79 -24.86 -1.15
C ASN A 155 11.16 -24.28 -0.79
N PHE A 156 11.27 -22.97 -0.56
CA PHE A 156 12.52 -22.37 -0.05
C PHE A 156 12.89 -22.94 1.33
N HIS A 157 11.94 -22.99 2.26
CA HIS A 157 12.17 -23.53 3.60
C HIS A 157 12.58 -25.01 3.59
N GLN A 158 11.99 -25.82 2.72
CA GLN A 158 12.36 -27.24 2.56
C GLN A 158 13.82 -27.44 2.14
N HIS A 159 14.40 -26.48 1.43
CA HIS A 159 15.81 -26.49 1.03
C HIS A 159 16.73 -25.75 2.02
N GLY A 160 16.21 -25.35 3.19
CA GLY A 160 16.95 -24.60 4.20
C GLY A 160 17.23 -23.13 3.81
N ILE A 161 16.56 -22.61 2.78
CA ILE A 161 16.70 -21.23 2.33
C ILE A 161 15.65 -20.37 3.03
N ARG A 162 16.10 -19.30 3.69
CA ARG A 162 15.22 -18.35 4.38
C ARG A 162 14.56 -17.38 3.41
N VAL A 163 13.41 -16.84 3.78
CA VAL A 163 12.63 -15.92 2.97
C VAL A 163 12.46 -14.56 3.66
N HIS A 164 12.97 -13.51 3.01
CA HIS A 164 12.57 -12.14 3.27
C HIS A 164 11.40 -11.78 2.33
N GLY A 165 10.20 -11.62 2.88
CA GLY A 165 9.02 -11.24 2.09
C GLY A 165 8.93 -9.73 1.86
N MET A 166 8.77 -9.31 0.61
CA MET A 166 8.60 -7.89 0.27
C MET A 166 7.14 -7.64 -0.16
N PHE A 167 6.49 -6.69 0.50
CA PHE A 167 5.10 -6.28 0.26
C PHE A 167 5.00 -4.78 0.01
N VAL A 168 4.03 -4.37 -0.80
CA VAL A 168 3.79 -2.97 -1.17
C VAL A 168 2.31 -2.63 -0.96
N PHE A 169 2.03 -1.81 0.06
CA PHE A 169 0.69 -1.31 0.36
C PHE A 169 0.39 0.00 -0.33
N GLY A 170 -0.88 0.23 -0.62
CA GLY A 170 -1.35 1.48 -1.22
C GLY A 170 -1.83 1.32 -2.66
N SER A 171 -2.02 0.07 -3.11
CA SER A 171 -2.77 -0.19 -4.33
C SER A 171 -4.17 0.41 -4.25
N GLU A 172 -4.73 0.74 -5.41
CA GLU A 172 -6.13 1.13 -5.57
C GLU A 172 -7.10 0.05 -5.03
N GLU A 173 -6.64 -1.20 -5.01
CA GLU A 173 -7.37 -2.38 -4.52
C GLU A 173 -7.09 -2.71 -3.05
N ASP A 174 -6.15 -1.99 -2.40
CA ASP A 174 -5.83 -2.22 -1.01
C ASP A 174 -6.80 -1.48 -0.10
N ASN A 175 -7.25 -2.19 0.93
CA ASN A 175 -7.99 -1.59 2.03
C ASN A 175 -7.48 -2.09 3.37
N TYR A 176 -8.09 -1.57 4.43
CA TYR A 176 -7.81 -1.92 5.80
C TYR A 176 -7.80 -3.43 6.09
N GLN A 177 -8.69 -4.19 5.45
CA GLN A 177 -8.79 -5.63 5.62
C GLN A 177 -7.62 -6.33 4.89
N VAL A 178 -7.29 -5.89 3.68
CA VAL A 178 -6.12 -6.38 2.92
C VAL A 178 -4.82 -6.22 3.71
N ILE A 179 -4.56 -5.06 4.33
CA ILE A 179 -3.36 -4.86 5.16
C ILE A 179 -3.36 -5.83 6.36
N ARG A 180 -4.50 -6.03 7.02
CA ARG A 180 -4.63 -6.95 8.16
C ARG A 180 -4.42 -8.40 7.75
N ASP A 181 -4.99 -8.81 6.63
CA ASP A 181 -4.87 -10.16 6.09
C ASP A 181 -3.44 -10.42 5.62
N THR A 182 -2.76 -9.42 5.05
CA THR A 182 -1.33 -9.51 4.73
C THR A 182 -0.50 -9.78 5.98
N VAL A 183 -0.77 -9.07 7.08
CA VAL A 183 -0.08 -9.31 8.37
C VAL A 183 -0.42 -10.69 8.96
N LYS A 184 -1.65 -11.17 8.75
CA LYS A 184 -2.06 -12.50 9.20
C LYS A 184 -1.36 -13.60 8.40
N VAL A 185 -1.41 -13.51 7.07
CA VAL A 185 -0.83 -14.50 6.14
C VAL A 185 0.69 -14.53 6.25
N SER A 186 1.37 -13.38 6.29
CA SER A 186 2.84 -13.33 6.49
C SER A 186 3.30 -14.05 7.77
N ARG A 187 2.50 -14.00 8.85
CA ARG A 187 2.78 -14.74 10.09
C ARG A 187 2.47 -16.22 9.99
N GLN A 188 1.46 -16.60 9.20
CA GLN A 188 1.08 -17.99 8.94
C GLN A 188 2.11 -18.69 8.05
N LEU A 189 2.61 -18.00 7.03
CA LEU A 189 3.71 -18.45 6.16
C LEU A 189 5.07 -18.49 6.87
N ASP A 190 5.12 -18.04 8.12
CA ASP A 190 6.29 -18.10 8.96
C ASP A 190 7.53 -17.40 8.36
N LEU A 191 7.29 -16.32 7.59
CA LEU A 191 8.36 -15.53 6.95
C LEU A 191 9.44 -15.13 7.96
N ASP A 192 10.69 -15.32 7.56
CA ASP A 192 11.88 -15.15 8.39
C ASP A 192 12.14 -13.68 8.71
N SER A 193 11.94 -12.84 7.69
CA SER A 193 11.87 -11.39 7.82
C SER A 193 10.96 -10.82 6.73
N LEU A 194 10.60 -9.54 6.83
CA LEU A 194 9.84 -8.87 5.78
C LEU A 194 10.03 -7.37 5.78
N GLN A 195 9.60 -6.77 4.67
CA GLN A 195 9.34 -5.35 4.52
C GLN A 195 7.90 -5.12 4.07
N TYR A 196 7.24 -4.13 4.69
CA TYR A 196 5.98 -3.55 4.28
C TYR A 196 6.32 -2.13 3.86
N LEU A 197 6.35 -1.91 2.55
CA LEU A 197 6.59 -0.60 1.98
C LEU A 197 5.27 0.00 1.51
N ILE A 198 5.28 1.31 1.35
CA ILE A 198 4.21 2.10 0.78
C ILE A 198 4.52 2.28 -0.71
N LEU A 199 3.50 2.10 -1.55
CA LEU A 199 3.58 2.35 -2.99
C LEU A 199 4.16 3.74 -3.22
N THR A 200 5.32 3.79 -3.86
CA THR A 200 6.00 5.04 -4.19
C THR A 200 5.86 5.25 -5.69
N PRO A 201 5.08 6.25 -6.14
CA PRO A 201 4.91 6.51 -7.56
C PRO A 201 6.20 7.11 -8.13
N VAL A 202 7.07 6.28 -8.67
CA VAL A 202 8.34 6.75 -9.27
C VAL A 202 8.07 7.40 -10.62
N PRO A 203 8.62 8.59 -10.93
CA PRO A 203 8.42 9.25 -12.22
C PRO A 203 8.73 8.34 -13.41
N GLY A 204 7.84 8.38 -14.40
CA GLY A 204 7.92 7.56 -15.62
C GLY A 204 7.23 6.20 -15.51
N THR A 205 6.83 5.76 -14.31
CA THR A 205 6.02 4.52 -14.15
C THR A 205 4.56 4.74 -14.54
N GLU A 206 3.85 3.66 -14.86
CA GLU A 206 2.42 3.70 -15.18
C GLU A 206 1.60 4.23 -14.00
N VAL A 207 1.92 3.77 -12.79
CA VAL A 207 1.30 4.24 -11.54
C VAL A 207 1.51 5.74 -11.34
N TYR A 208 2.71 6.27 -11.61
CA TYR A 208 2.95 7.71 -11.51
C TYR A 208 2.11 8.50 -12.50
N ALA A 209 2.06 8.06 -13.77
CA ALA A 209 1.28 8.73 -14.80
C ALA A 209 -0.22 8.78 -14.46
N ASP A 210 -0.77 7.67 -13.93
CA ASP A 210 -2.16 7.62 -13.50
C ASP A 210 -2.46 8.54 -12.31
N LEU A 211 -1.62 8.51 -11.27
CA LEU A 211 -1.82 9.37 -10.10
C LEU A 211 -1.63 10.85 -10.41
N GLU A 212 -0.68 11.21 -11.29
CA GLU A 212 -0.47 12.58 -11.75
C GLU A 212 -1.66 13.07 -12.58
N LYS A 213 -2.20 12.23 -13.50
CA LYS A 213 -3.40 12.55 -14.30
C LYS A 213 -4.60 12.90 -13.42
N HIS A 214 -4.76 12.21 -12.29
CA HIS A 214 -5.84 12.45 -11.33
C HIS A 214 -5.49 13.46 -10.23
N ASN A 215 -4.34 14.14 -10.31
CA ASN A 215 -3.85 15.10 -9.32
C ASN A 215 -3.80 14.53 -7.88
N ARG A 216 -3.37 13.26 -7.76
CA ARG A 216 -3.29 12.51 -6.50
C ARG A 216 -1.88 12.46 -5.92
N ILE A 217 -0.88 13.07 -6.55
CA ILE A 217 0.46 13.21 -5.95
C ILE A 217 0.46 14.40 -5.00
N ILE A 218 0.68 14.14 -3.70
CA ILE A 218 0.58 15.16 -2.64
C ILE A 218 1.94 15.69 -2.19
N CYS A 219 3.02 14.99 -2.51
CA CYS A 219 4.39 15.36 -2.14
C CYS A 219 5.34 15.12 -3.33
N ARG A 220 6.16 16.13 -3.68
CA ARG A 220 7.21 16.04 -4.71
C ARG A 220 8.62 16.19 -4.14
N ASP A 221 8.76 16.13 -2.81
CA ASP A 221 10.07 16.04 -2.16
C ASP A 221 10.62 14.62 -2.33
N TRP A 222 11.63 14.48 -3.19
CA TRP A 222 12.25 13.19 -3.50
C TRP A 222 12.90 12.51 -2.30
N SER A 223 13.20 13.24 -1.22
CA SER A 223 13.71 12.63 0.02
C SER A 223 12.69 11.72 0.70
N GLN A 224 11.40 11.88 0.38
CA GLN A 224 10.29 11.07 0.88
C GLN A 224 9.94 9.89 -0.05
N TYR A 225 10.61 9.74 -1.20
CA TYR A 225 10.34 8.66 -2.16
C TYR A 225 11.16 7.41 -1.81
N ASP A 226 11.01 6.93 -0.58
CA ASP A 226 11.83 5.89 0.04
C ASP A 226 11.07 4.58 0.35
N GLY A 227 9.81 4.48 -0.08
CA GLY A 227 8.94 3.34 0.25
C GLY A 227 8.43 3.36 1.70
N HIS A 228 8.77 4.36 2.50
CA HIS A 228 8.36 4.48 3.89
C HIS A 228 7.40 5.64 4.14
N HIS A 229 7.35 6.62 3.24
CA HIS A 229 6.46 7.75 3.32
C HIS A 229 5.35 7.71 2.27
N THR A 230 4.14 8.08 2.69
CA THR A 230 3.00 8.20 1.79
C THR A 230 3.06 9.54 1.06
N VAL A 231 3.37 9.52 -0.24
CA VAL A 231 3.56 10.72 -1.07
C VAL A 231 2.42 10.98 -2.07
N PHE A 232 1.35 10.17 -1.99
CA PHE A 232 0.16 10.28 -2.83
C PHE A 232 -1.12 10.11 -2.00
N GLN A 233 -2.27 10.43 -2.60
CA GLN A 233 -3.61 10.22 -2.07
C GLN A 233 -4.11 8.85 -2.55
N PRO A 234 -4.12 7.80 -1.71
CA PRO A 234 -4.69 6.49 -2.09
C PRO A 234 -6.23 6.55 -2.19
N ARG A 235 -6.82 5.62 -2.96
CA ARG A 235 -8.27 5.55 -3.23
C ARG A 235 -9.03 5.24 -1.95
N GLN A 236 -8.60 4.19 -1.23
CA GLN A 236 -9.30 3.64 -0.06
C GLN A 236 -8.70 4.02 1.30
N PHE A 237 -7.66 4.89 1.34
CA PHE A 237 -7.17 5.50 2.58
C PHE A 237 -6.99 7.02 2.49
N THR A 238 -6.97 7.73 3.62
CA THR A 238 -6.24 9.00 3.68
C THR A 238 -4.73 8.72 3.64
N PRO A 239 -3.90 9.68 3.22
CA PRO A 239 -2.44 9.51 3.25
C PRO A 239 -1.93 9.17 4.65
N HIS A 240 -2.48 9.85 5.66
CA HIS A 240 -2.18 9.59 7.07
C HIS A 240 -2.58 8.17 7.51
N GLU A 241 -3.73 7.66 7.07
CA GLU A 241 -4.17 6.31 7.43
C GLU A 241 -3.30 5.22 6.78
N LEU A 242 -2.93 5.36 5.50
CA LEU A 242 -2.02 4.43 4.84
C LEU A 242 -0.67 4.40 5.56
N GLN A 243 -0.13 5.58 5.88
CA GLN A 243 1.08 5.73 6.66
C GLN A 243 0.99 5.01 8.01
N GLN A 244 -0.08 5.27 8.77
CA GLN A 244 -0.27 4.69 10.10
C GLN A 244 -0.53 3.19 10.07
N GLU A 245 -1.36 2.69 9.14
CA GLU A 245 -1.63 1.25 9.06
C GLU A 245 -0.40 0.48 8.61
N THR A 246 0.45 1.04 7.74
CA THR A 246 1.74 0.43 7.35
C THR A 246 2.68 0.33 8.55
N ILE A 247 2.83 1.40 9.33
CA ILE A 247 3.61 1.38 10.58
C ILE A 247 3.05 0.35 11.57
N ARG A 248 1.72 0.28 11.73
CA ARG A 248 1.06 -0.72 12.59
C ARG A 248 1.28 -2.14 12.09
N ALA A 249 1.26 -2.38 10.78
CA ALA A 249 1.52 -3.68 10.17
C ALA A 249 2.95 -4.16 10.51
N MET A 250 3.93 -3.27 10.34
CA MET A 250 5.31 -3.46 10.77
C MET A 250 5.42 -3.85 12.25
N LYS A 251 4.82 -3.06 13.15
CA LYS A 251 4.84 -3.32 14.61
C LYS A 251 4.18 -4.64 14.98
N ARG A 252 3.10 -5.03 14.30
CA ARG A 252 2.40 -6.32 14.55
C ARG A 252 3.24 -7.52 14.13
N PHE A 253 4.01 -7.42 13.05
CA PHE A 253 4.87 -8.51 12.60
C PHE A 253 6.10 -8.71 13.51
N TYR A 254 6.75 -7.62 13.92
CA TYR A 254 7.90 -7.63 14.84
C TYR A 254 7.47 -7.52 16.31
N SER A 255 6.42 -8.23 16.71
CA SER A 255 5.85 -8.16 18.07
C SER A 255 6.55 -9.10 19.07
N TRP A 256 6.46 -8.82 20.38
CA TRP A 256 6.99 -9.70 21.42
C TRP A 256 6.43 -11.13 21.38
N PRO A 257 5.13 -11.35 21.13
CA PRO A 257 4.61 -12.70 20.89
C PRO A 257 5.31 -13.43 19.73
N SER A 258 5.67 -12.71 18.67
CA SER A 258 6.43 -13.26 17.55
C SER A 258 7.87 -13.60 17.93
N VAL A 259 8.50 -12.83 18.82
CA VAL A 259 9.82 -13.14 19.39
C VAL A 259 9.75 -14.39 20.27
N LEU A 260 8.75 -14.48 21.16
CA LEU A 260 8.57 -15.62 22.05
C LEU A 260 8.29 -16.92 21.26
N LYS A 261 7.47 -16.86 20.21
CA LYS A 261 7.24 -18.00 19.30
C LYS A 261 8.57 -18.55 18.76
N ARG A 262 9.49 -17.68 18.33
CA ARG A 262 10.81 -18.08 17.81
C ARG A 262 11.76 -18.56 18.90
N LEU A 263 11.67 -17.98 20.10
CA LEU A 263 12.42 -18.44 21.26
C LEU A 263 12.04 -19.88 21.64
N MET A 264 10.75 -20.19 21.63
CA MET A 264 10.25 -21.55 21.89
C MET A 264 10.73 -22.56 20.82
N ALA A 265 10.85 -22.11 19.57
CA ALA A 265 11.43 -22.90 18.48
C ALA A 265 12.98 -23.02 18.55
N ARG A 266 13.62 -22.41 19.57
CA ARG A 266 15.08 -22.36 19.75
C ARG A 266 15.84 -21.72 18.59
N ASP A 267 15.15 -20.88 17.81
CA ASP A 267 15.76 -20.14 16.70
C ASP A 267 16.38 -18.84 17.19
N TRP A 268 17.59 -18.94 17.72
CA TRP A 268 18.31 -17.80 18.30
C TRP A 268 18.62 -16.69 17.30
N PHE A 269 18.77 -17.02 16.02
CA PHE A 269 18.97 -16.02 14.98
C PHE A 269 17.73 -15.15 14.84
N TYR A 270 16.53 -15.74 14.75
CA TYR A 270 15.30 -14.95 14.65
C TYR A 270 14.87 -14.27 15.92
N VAL A 271 15.21 -14.84 17.08
CA VAL A 271 15.02 -14.11 18.34
C VAL A 271 15.78 -12.80 18.27
N LYS A 272 17.07 -12.82 17.87
CA LYS A 272 17.88 -11.61 17.71
C LYS A 272 17.31 -10.68 16.64
N LEU A 273 16.95 -11.19 15.47
CA LEU A 273 16.44 -10.38 14.37
C LEU A 273 15.10 -9.71 14.71
N LYS A 274 14.12 -10.47 15.23
CA LYS A 274 12.82 -9.92 15.61
C LYS A 274 12.90 -9.03 16.85
N ALA A 275 13.77 -9.34 17.82
CA ALA A 275 14.01 -8.45 18.95
C ALA A 275 14.66 -7.14 18.50
N TYR A 276 15.65 -7.21 17.59
CA TYR A 276 16.26 -6.02 17.00
C TYR A 276 15.22 -5.19 16.22
N GLY A 277 14.42 -5.82 15.37
CA GLY A 277 13.32 -5.15 14.67
C GLY A 277 12.30 -4.52 15.63
N ARG A 278 11.97 -5.20 16.75
CA ARG A 278 11.08 -4.67 17.79
C ARG A 278 11.67 -3.45 18.50
N ILE A 279 12.97 -3.50 18.83
CA ILE A 279 13.71 -2.40 19.45
C ILE A 279 13.81 -1.23 18.49
N LEU A 280 14.11 -1.49 17.22
CA LEU A 280 14.14 -0.48 16.17
C LEU A 280 12.76 0.17 16.07
N MET A 281 11.68 -0.60 15.93
CA MET A 281 10.32 -0.07 15.89
C MET A 281 9.87 0.64 17.17
N TRP A 282 10.48 0.35 18.32
CA TRP A 282 10.22 1.04 19.58
C TRP A 282 10.95 2.37 19.67
N ARG A 283 12.23 2.40 19.28
CA ARG A 283 13.08 3.60 19.23
C ARG A 283 12.71 4.51 18.07
N SER A 284 12.16 3.93 17.01
CA SER A 284 11.74 4.65 15.84
C SER A 284 10.45 5.37 16.18
N HIS A 285 10.56 6.65 16.51
CA HIS A 285 9.45 7.58 16.76
C HIS A 285 8.63 7.84 15.48
N TRP A 286 8.39 6.84 14.63
CA TRP A 286 7.77 7.00 13.31
C TRP A 286 6.35 7.53 13.39
N GLU A 287 5.58 7.08 14.39
CA GLU A 287 4.24 7.61 14.66
C GLU A 287 4.26 9.07 15.16
N GLU A 288 5.39 9.50 15.72
CA GLU A 288 5.62 10.85 16.22
C GLU A 288 6.47 11.68 15.26
N SER A 289 6.79 11.14 14.08
CA SER A 289 7.61 11.83 13.09
C SER A 289 6.91 13.11 12.65
N ALA A 290 7.71 14.15 12.38
CA ALA A 290 7.19 15.41 11.85
C ALA A 290 6.33 15.19 10.60
N TYR A 291 6.67 14.19 9.77
CA TYR A 291 5.90 13.83 8.59
C TYR A 291 4.51 13.27 8.91
N VAL A 292 4.40 12.32 9.85
CA VAL A 292 3.09 11.80 10.27
C VAL A 292 2.23 12.91 10.87
N GLN A 293 2.83 13.80 11.68
CA GLN A 293 2.13 14.96 12.22
C GLN A 293 1.69 15.93 11.12
N GLN A 294 2.53 16.18 10.11
CA GLN A 294 2.20 17.01 8.96
C GLN A 294 1.02 16.42 8.17
N LEU A 295 1.03 15.12 7.88
CA LEU A 295 -0.10 14.45 7.20
C LEU A 295 -1.38 14.56 8.04
N GLN A 296 -1.26 14.44 9.36
CA GLN A 296 -2.37 14.58 10.30
C GLN A 296 -2.91 16.02 10.33
N GLU A 297 -2.03 17.03 10.35
CA GLU A 297 -2.39 18.44 10.32
C GLU A 297 -3.02 18.84 9.01
N GLN A 298 -2.50 18.38 7.87
CA GLN A 298 -3.12 18.58 6.56
C GLN A 298 -4.56 18.05 6.54
N LEU A 299 -4.74 16.82 7.05
CA LEU A 299 -6.05 16.20 7.17
C LEU A 299 -7.00 17.02 8.05
N TYR A 300 -6.57 17.47 9.24
CA TYR A 300 -7.44 18.22 10.15
C TYR A 300 -7.65 19.69 9.76
N THR A 301 -6.67 20.34 9.13
CA THR A 301 -6.78 21.74 8.71
C THR A 301 -7.93 21.92 7.71
N ARG A 302 -8.06 20.97 6.77
CA ARG A 302 -9.16 20.96 5.79
C ARG A 302 -10.52 20.96 6.49
N VAL A 303 -10.68 20.13 7.52
CA VAL A 303 -11.94 20.01 8.26
C VAL A 303 -12.16 21.15 9.26
N ALA A 304 -11.09 21.66 9.88
CA ALA A 304 -11.18 22.81 10.78
C ALA A 304 -11.66 24.06 10.03
N ARG A 305 -11.16 24.31 8.81
CA ARG A 305 -11.67 25.38 7.93
C ARG A 305 -13.15 25.21 7.64
N PHE A 306 -13.57 23.99 7.32
CA PHE A 306 -14.99 23.69 7.07
C PHE A 306 -15.87 23.97 8.30
N ARG A 307 -15.47 23.49 9.49
CA ARG A 307 -16.21 23.72 10.74
C ARG A 307 -16.23 25.19 11.16
N ALA A 308 -15.12 25.91 11.04
CA ALA A 308 -15.06 27.33 11.36
C ALA A 308 -16.00 28.14 10.46
N TRP A 309 -16.09 27.76 9.19
CA TRP A 309 -17.02 28.34 8.24
C TRP A 309 -18.49 28.06 8.62
N LEU A 310 -18.84 26.81 8.98
CA LEU A 310 -20.19 26.47 9.47
C LEU A 310 -20.57 27.28 10.72
N LYS A 311 -19.63 27.43 11.66
CA LYS A 311 -19.83 28.26 12.86
C LYS A 311 -20.07 29.73 12.54
N ARG A 312 -19.38 30.28 11.53
CA ARG A 312 -19.60 31.67 11.08
C ARG A 312 -21.03 31.90 10.57
N LEU A 313 -21.69 30.85 10.10
CA LEU A 313 -23.10 30.86 9.67
C LEU A 313 -24.09 30.65 10.84
N GLY A 314 -23.63 30.68 12.09
CA GLY A 314 -24.48 30.51 13.29
C GLY A 314 -24.90 29.06 13.55
N ARG A 315 -24.25 28.08 12.92
CA ARG A 315 -24.70 26.67 12.95
C ARG A 315 -23.83 25.84 13.88
N HIS A 316 -24.43 25.31 14.95
CA HIS A 316 -23.73 24.59 16.03
C HIS A 316 -23.91 23.06 15.99
N HIS A 317 -24.98 22.56 15.36
CA HIS A 317 -25.30 21.15 15.19
C HIS A 317 -25.28 20.82 13.70
N LEU A 318 -24.51 19.81 13.28
CA LEU A 318 -24.43 19.43 11.87
C LEU A 318 -25.70 18.66 11.47
N ARG A 319 -26.51 19.27 10.60
CA ARG A 319 -27.69 18.68 9.98
C ARG A 319 -27.43 18.35 8.53
N VAL A 320 -27.72 17.12 8.13
CA VAL A 320 -27.47 16.62 6.78
C VAL A 320 -28.79 16.28 6.11
N GLY A 321 -29.10 16.99 5.03
CA GLY A 321 -30.26 16.73 4.17
C GLY A 321 -29.95 15.70 3.11
N ILE A 322 -30.86 14.75 2.95
CA ILE A 322 -30.80 13.68 1.96
C ILE A 322 -32.07 13.79 1.10
N PRO A 323 -31.98 14.26 -0.16
CA PRO A 323 -33.09 14.34 -1.13
C PRO A 323 -33.92 13.04 -1.30
N ALA A 324 -35.24 13.11 -1.56
CA ALA A 324 -36.09 11.94 -1.84
C ALA A 324 -35.54 11.02 -2.92
N CYS A 325 -34.94 11.56 -3.99
CA CYS A 325 -34.34 10.75 -5.04
C CYS A 325 -33.24 9.79 -4.54
N ILE A 326 -32.68 10.04 -3.35
CA ILE A 326 -31.77 9.12 -2.64
C ILE A 326 -32.56 8.04 -1.91
N TRP A 327 -33.68 8.39 -1.27
CA TRP A 327 -34.60 7.47 -0.59
C TRP A 327 -35.32 6.52 -1.55
N ASP A 328 -35.43 6.89 -2.82
CA ASP A 328 -36.07 6.10 -3.88
C ASP A 328 -35.08 5.34 -4.78
N LEU A 329 -33.78 5.31 -4.43
CA LEU A 329 -32.79 4.55 -5.18
C LEU A 329 -33.18 3.05 -5.25
N GLY A 330 -32.99 2.45 -6.42
CA GLY A 330 -33.40 1.08 -6.72
C GLY A 330 -32.69 0.01 -5.88
N GLY A 331 -33.15 -1.25 -5.97
CA GLY A 331 -32.76 -2.35 -5.06
C GLY A 331 -31.27 -2.64 -4.89
N TRP A 332 -30.42 -2.28 -5.86
CA TRP A 332 -28.95 -2.44 -5.75
C TRP A 332 -28.28 -1.36 -4.87
N GLU A 333 -28.85 -0.15 -4.81
CA GLU A 333 -28.28 1.02 -4.10
C GLU A 333 -28.90 1.19 -2.69
N ALA A 334 -30.00 0.48 -2.40
CA ALA A 334 -30.72 0.55 -1.13
C ALA A 334 -29.82 0.24 0.10
N LYS A 335 -28.89 -0.70 -0.04
CA LYS A 335 -27.94 -1.07 1.03
C LYS A 335 -26.92 0.05 1.32
N SER A 336 -26.39 0.71 0.30
CA SER A 336 -25.44 1.82 0.48
C SER A 336 -26.09 3.03 1.15
N ARG A 337 -27.35 3.31 0.81
CA ARG A 337 -28.16 4.31 1.51
C ARG A 337 -28.38 3.95 2.97
N GLU A 338 -28.88 2.75 3.24
CA GLU A 338 -29.18 2.30 4.60
C GLU A 338 -27.91 2.34 5.47
N PHE A 339 -26.77 1.97 4.89
CA PHE A 339 -25.47 2.12 5.53
C PHE A 339 -25.16 3.58 5.91
N LEU A 340 -25.28 4.53 4.97
CA LEU A 340 -24.99 5.94 5.23
C LEU A 340 -25.87 6.49 6.36
N LEU A 341 -27.18 6.25 6.28
CA LEU A 341 -28.16 6.76 7.25
C LEU A 341 -27.83 6.30 8.66
N ARG A 342 -27.71 4.98 8.84
CA ARG A 342 -27.39 4.38 10.13
C ARG A 342 -26.02 4.83 10.65
N PHE A 343 -25.06 5.04 9.76
CA PHE A 343 -23.75 5.51 10.16
C PHE A 343 -23.79 6.97 10.66
N LEU A 344 -24.46 7.87 9.95
CA LEU A 344 -24.63 9.27 10.35
C LEU A 344 -25.39 9.40 11.68
N GLU A 345 -26.48 8.65 11.85
CA GLU A 345 -27.23 8.58 13.10
C GLU A 345 -26.36 8.09 14.27
N LYS A 346 -25.60 6.99 14.09
CA LYS A 346 -24.70 6.47 15.13
C LYS A 346 -23.55 7.42 15.48
N LEU A 347 -23.25 8.38 14.60
CA LEU A 347 -22.29 9.46 14.87
C LEU A 347 -22.92 10.69 15.54
N GLY A 348 -24.24 10.73 15.71
CA GLY A 348 -24.97 11.86 16.29
C GLY A 348 -25.13 13.03 15.31
N VAL A 349 -25.13 12.75 14.00
CA VAL A 349 -25.49 13.71 12.96
C VAL A 349 -27.00 13.62 12.77
N GLU A 350 -27.68 14.76 12.77
CA GLU A 350 -29.11 14.80 12.51
C GLU A 350 -29.34 14.69 11.00
N VAL A 351 -29.96 13.59 10.58
CA VAL A 351 -30.35 13.37 9.19
C VAL A 351 -31.76 13.89 9.01
N ILE A 352 -31.92 14.82 8.08
CA ILE A 352 -33.23 15.40 7.74
C ILE A 352 -33.67 14.79 6.42
N GLN A 353 -34.71 13.98 6.50
CA GLN A 353 -35.41 13.37 5.38
C GLN A 353 -36.51 14.30 4.86
N GLU A 354 -36.79 14.20 3.56
CA GLU A 354 -38.02 14.70 2.95
C GLU A 354 -39.28 13.98 3.45
N GLU A 355 -40.30 14.73 3.90
CA GLU A 355 -41.66 14.19 4.04
C GLU A 355 -42.31 14.03 2.65
N GLU A 356 -42.93 12.87 2.38
CA GLU A 356 -43.47 12.47 1.07
C GLU A 356 -44.43 13.52 0.47
N SER A 357 -44.17 13.90 -0.79
CA SER A 357 -45.22 14.38 -1.71
C SER A 357 -45.00 13.80 -3.10
N SER A 358 -46.10 13.48 -3.80
CA SER A 358 -46.19 12.67 -5.03
C SER A 358 -45.22 13.05 -6.17
N PRO A 359 -44.92 12.10 -7.10
CA PRO A 359 -43.77 12.23 -8.01
C PRO A 359 -44.05 13.16 -9.20
N PRO A 360 -43.08 14.00 -9.63
CA PRO A 360 -42.99 14.51 -11.00
C PRO A 360 -42.27 13.51 -11.93
N ALA A 361 -42.41 13.73 -13.24
CA ALA A 361 -41.78 12.98 -14.34
C ALA A 361 -40.76 13.92 -15.07
N PRO A 362 -39.79 13.42 -15.88
CA PRO A 362 -38.37 13.54 -15.57
C PRO A 362 -37.60 14.62 -16.35
N GLU A 363 -36.98 15.54 -15.61
CA GLU A 363 -35.70 16.19 -15.96
C GLU A 363 -34.76 16.12 -14.74
N ALA A 364 -33.80 15.18 -14.76
CA ALA A 364 -33.01 14.80 -13.57
C ALA A 364 -32.24 15.95 -12.90
N LEU A 365 -31.91 17.03 -13.62
CA LEU A 365 -31.16 18.17 -13.06
C LEU A 365 -32.08 19.22 -12.45
N ALA A 366 -33.24 19.48 -13.06
CA ALA A 366 -34.22 20.45 -12.58
C ALA A 366 -34.90 19.96 -11.30
N GLU A 367 -35.19 18.66 -11.23
CA GLU A 367 -35.73 18.01 -10.02
C GLU A 367 -34.74 18.08 -8.86
N VAL A 368 -33.46 17.75 -9.10
CA VAL A 368 -32.42 17.84 -8.07
C VAL A 368 -32.25 19.29 -7.59
N ARG A 369 -32.34 20.29 -8.48
CA ARG A 369 -32.30 21.71 -8.11
C ARG A 369 -33.49 22.11 -7.24
N ALA A 370 -34.72 21.79 -7.66
CA ALA A 370 -35.93 22.07 -6.89
C ALA A 370 -35.86 21.42 -5.49
N GLU A 371 -35.31 20.21 -5.42
CA GLU A 371 -35.18 19.47 -4.18
C GLU A 371 -34.10 20.03 -3.25
N ILE A 372 -32.95 20.43 -3.81
CA ILE A 372 -31.93 21.17 -3.07
C ILE A 372 -32.52 22.44 -2.48
N SER A 373 -33.27 23.21 -3.29
CA SER A 373 -33.94 24.47 -2.88
C SER A 373 -34.87 24.28 -1.69
N ARG A 374 -35.61 23.16 -1.65
CA ARG A 374 -36.53 22.85 -0.55
C ARG A 374 -35.82 22.54 0.77
N LEU A 375 -34.68 21.86 0.72
CA LEU A 375 -33.87 21.53 1.90
C LEU A 375 -33.09 22.74 2.47
N GLN A 376 -32.95 23.84 1.72
CA GLN A 376 -32.10 25.00 2.10
C GLN A 376 -32.42 25.64 3.45
N GLY A 377 -33.68 25.59 3.89
CA GLY A 377 -34.10 26.15 5.18
C GLY A 377 -33.86 25.24 6.39
N LYS A 378 -33.55 23.95 6.17
CA LYS A 378 -33.57 22.93 7.23
C LYS A 378 -32.19 22.34 7.55
N VAL A 379 -31.25 22.36 6.62
CA VAL A 379 -30.01 21.57 6.71
C VAL A 379 -28.74 22.38 6.43
N ASP A 380 -27.60 21.93 6.94
CA ASP A 380 -26.27 22.55 6.76
C ASP A 380 -25.54 22.05 5.52
N LEU A 381 -25.88 20.83 5.15
CA LEU A 381 -25.28 20.11 4.07
C LEU A 381 -26.34 19.32 3.33
N VAL A 382 -26.34 19.37 2.00
CA VAL A 382 -27.17 18.51 1.17
C VAL A 382 -26.28 17.49 0.49
N LEU A 383 -26.59 16.21 0.69
CA LEU A 383 -25.90 15.10 0.03
C LEU A 383 -26.57 14.78 -1.30
N LEU A 384 -25.77 14.48 -2.32
CA LEU A 384 -26.28 13.99 -3.60
C LEU A 384 -25.57 12.68 -3.97
N PRO A 385 -26.29 11.62 -4.38
CA PRO A 385 -25.68 10.38 -4.79
C PRO A 385 -25.09 10.60 -6.18
N TRP A 386 -23.82 10.33 -6.32
CA TRP A 386 -23.18 10.37 -7.62
C TRP A 386 -23.18 8.97 -8.24
N ARG A 387 -23.95 8.78 -9.32
CA ARG A 387 -23.90 7.54 -10.12
C ARG A 387 -22.63 7.57 -10.97
N SER A 388 -21.81 6.53 -10.84
CA SER A 388 -20.54 6.40 -11.56
C SER A 388 -20.72 6.49 -13.08
N GLY A 389 -19.84 7.22 -13.76
CA GLY A 389 -19.70 7.14 -15.22
C GLY A 389 -19.89 8.41 -16.06
N LEU A 390 -19.46 9.60 -15.60
CA LEU A 390 -19.28 10.74 -16.50
C LEU A 390 -17.97 11.47 -16.17
N GLU A 391 -17.04 11.52 -17.11
CA GLU A 391 -15.83 12.36 -17.05
C GLU A 391 -16.15 13.86 -16.87
N ALA A 392 -17.43 14.25 -17.05
CA ALA A 392 -17.99 15.58 -16.82
C ALA A 392 -18.58 15.82 -15.40
N ALA A 393 -18.50 14.83 -14.50
CA ALA A 393 -19.02 14.93 -13.13
C ALA A 393 -18.56 16.16 -12.34
N PRO A 394 -17.25 16.47 -12.31
CA PRO A 394 -16.75 17.59 -11.52
C PRO A 394 -17.23 18.92 -12.08
N LEU A 395 -17.45 19.00 -13.40
CA LEU A 395 -17.96 20.20 -14.05
C LEU A 395 -19.42 20.46 -13.67
N LYS A 396 -20.30 19.44 -13.79
CA LYS A 396 -21.72 19.57 -13.43
C LYS A 396 -21.95 19.84 -11.94
N ILE A 397 -21.19 19.17 -11.06
CA ILE A 397 -21.24 19.44 -9.62
C ILE A 397 -20.74 20.85 -9.33
N LYS A 398 -19.69 21.31 -10.00
CA LYS A 398 -19.15 22.65 -9.84
C LYS A 398 -20.13 23.71 -10.34
N GLU A 399 -20.82 23.48 -11.46
CA GLU A 399 -21.90 24.33 -11.97
C GLU A 399 -23.05 24.43 -10.95
N LEU A 400 -23.59 23.28 -10.51
CA LEU A 400 -24.62 23.21 -9.46
C LEU A 400 -24.17 23.90 -8.17
N SER A 401 -22.94 23.66 -7.73
CA SER A 401 -22.35 24.26 -6.54
C SER A 401 -22.19 25.78 -6.67
N GLN A 402 -21.79 26.28 -7.83
CA GLN A 402 -21.52 27.70 -8.06
C GLN A 402 -22.83 28.49 -8.17
N GLU A 403 -23.83 27.94 -8.85
CA GLU A 403 -25.15 28.54 -8.96
C GLU A 403 -25.88 28.56 -7.61
N VAL A 404 -25.87 27.46 -6.86
CA VAL A 404 -26.52 27.39 -5.53
C VAL A 404 -25.78 28.22 -4.48
N ALA A 405 -24.45 28.31 -4.55
CA ALA A 405 -23.68 29.15 -3.61
C ALA A 405 -23.92 30.66 -3.78
N ALA A 406 -24.37 31.10 -4.96
CA ALA A 406 -24.68 32.51 -5.23
C ALA A 406 -25.87 33.04 -4.41
N GLU A 407 -26.72 32.16 -3.88
CA GLU A 407 -27.96 32.50 -3.14
C GLU A 407 -27.82 32.43 -1.60
N GLY A 408 -26.62 32.17 -1.05
CA GLY A 408 -26.40 32.09 0.40
C GLY A 408 -26.82 30.75 1.05
N SER A 409 -26.89 29.70 0.23
CA SER A 409 -27.57 28.40 0.48
C SER A 409 -26.68 27.31 1.14
N PRO A 410 -27.25 26.17 1.60
CA PRO A 410 -26.51 25.00 2.09
C PRO A 410 -25.45 24.51 1.11
N ARG A 411 -24.41 23.86 1.66
CA ARG A 411 -23.34 23.30 0.84
C ARG A 411 -23.78 21.96 0.25
N LEU A 412 -23.64 21.84 -1.07
CA LEU A 412 -23.78 20.58 -1.76
C LEU A 412 -22.49 19.76 -1.59
N LEU A 413 -22.62 18.55 -1.09
CA LEU A 413 -21.55 17.56 -1.13
C LEU A 413 -21.97 16.37 -2.00
N PRO A 414 -21.29 16.15 -3.13
CA PRO A 414 -21.47 14.93 -3.89
C PRO A 414 -20.93 13.77 -3.05
N LEU A 415 -21.72 12.73 -2.90
CA LEU A 415 -21.27 11.46 -2.38
C LEU A 415 -21.04 10.51 -3.54
N GLU A 416 -19.77 10.27 -3.81
CA GLU A 416 -19.39 9.11 -4.57
C GLU A 416 -19.34 7.92 -3.60
N PHE A 417 -20.38 7.09 -3.63
CA PHE A 417 -20.34 5.78 -2.98
C PHE A 417 -19.53 4.81 -3.86
N SER A 418 -18.26 5.12 -4.06
CA SER A 418 -17.32 4.21 -4.69
C SER A 418 -16.59 3.41 -3.62
N ARG A 419 -15.73 2.47 -4.05
CA ARG A 419 -14.76 1.79 -3.16
C ARG A 419 -13.74 2.76 -2.53
N ASP A 420 -13.89 4.06 -2.76
CA ASP A 420 -12.98 5.08 -2.28
C ASP A 420 -13.41 5.66 -0.96
N THR A 421 -12.38 6.00 -0.19
CA THR A 421 -12.42 6.45 1.21
C THR A 421 -13.71 7.11 1.67
N PHE A 422 -14.64 6.29 2.15
CA PHE A 422 -15.76 6.75 2.97
C PHE A 422 -15.33 7.67 4.12
N TYR A 423 -14.11 7.47 4.64
CA TYR A 423 -13.55 8.33 5.67
C TYR A 423 -13.28 9.77 5.19
N ASN A 424 -12.81 9.95 3.95
CA ASN A 424 -12.63 11.28 3.36
C ASN A 424 -13.98 11.97 3.20
N VAL A 425 -14.98 11.24 2.71
CA VAL A 425 -16.36 11.69 2.67
C VAL A 425 -16.78 12.20 4.06
N CYS A 426 -16.65 11.38 5.11
CA CYS A 426 -17.00 11.80 6.47
C CYS A 426 -16.28 13.09 6.92
N MET A 427 -14.99 13.21 6.61
CA MET A 427 -14.21 14.41 6.93
C MET A 427 -14.71 15.64 6.16
N GLU A 428 -15.11 15.50 4.90
CA GLU A 428 -15.73 16.55 4.09
C GLU A 428 -17.11 16.96 4.61
N LEU A 429 -17.90 16.00 5.14
CA LEU A 429 -19.13 16.29 5.89
C LEU A 429 -18.84 17.06 7.19
N GLY A 430 -17.58 17.28 7.56
CA GLY A 430 -17.22 17.94 8.82
C GLY A 430 -17.20 17.00 10.02
N LEU A 431 -17.27 15.68 9.80
CA LEU A 431 -17.14 14.66 10.84
C LEU A 431 -15.66 14.47 11.15
N CYS A 432 -15.18 15.31 12.05
CA CYS A 432 -13.77 15.41 12.40
C CYS A 432 -13.44 14.49 13.58
N PHE A 433 -12.62 13.48 13.35
CA PHE A 433 -12.34 12.45 14.35
C PHE A 433 -10.95 12.60 14.97
N ARG A 434 -10.84 13.44 16.02
CA ARG A 434 -9.55 13.68 16.72
C ARG A 434 -9.18 12.56 17.71
N ARG A 435 -10.17 11.85 18.24
CA ARG A 435 -10.01 10.74 19.21
C ARG A 435 -10.99 9.62 18.84
N ARG A 436 -10.65 8.38 19.22
CA ARG A 436 -11.50 7.18 19.06
C ARG A 436 -11.71 6.72 17.61
N LEU A 437 -10.73 6.87 16.70
CA LEU A 437 -10.76 6.27 15.35
C LEU A 437 -11.18 4.79 15.38
N LYS A 438 -10.75 4.03 16.40
CA LYS A 438 -11.18 2.65 16.63
C LYS A 438 -12.70 2.50 16.82
N ARG A 439 -13.36 3.44 17.50
CA ARG A 439 -14.83 3.46 17.72
C ARG A 439 -15.56 3.79 16.43
N ILE A 440 -15.12 4.80 15.69
CA ILE A 440 -15.73 5.16 14.40
C ILE A 440 -15.56 4.03 13.40
N ARG A 441 -14.37 3.42 13.34
CA ARG A 441 -14.10 2.22 12.57
C ARG A 441 -14.99 1.05 13.00
N ARG A 442 -15.20 0.86 14.31
CA ARG A 442 -16.14 -0.15 14.82
C ARG A 442 -17.57 0.14 14.37
N ILE A 443 -18.04 1.39 14.48
CA ILE A 443 -19.37 1.81 14.04
C ILE A 443 -19.52 1.59 12.53
N TYR A 444 -18.50 1.93 11.74
CA TYR A 444 -18.45 1.67 10.30
C TYR A 444 -18.65 0.17 10.00
N PHE A 445 -17.75 -0.70 10.50
CA PHE A 445 -17.83 -2.13 10.21
C PHE A 445 -19.08 -2.79 10.80
N GLN A 446 -19.54 -2.34 11.97
CA GLN A 446 -20.77 -2.83 12.58
C GLN A 446 -21.98 -2.46 11.71
N THR A 447 -22.04 -1.22 11.21
CA THR A 447 -23.13 -0.77 10.33
C THR A 447 -23.07 -1.52 8.99
N LEU A 448 -21.87 -1.76 8.47
CA LEU A 448 -21.66 -2.53 7.24
C LEU A 448 -22.19 -3.96 7.37
N GLN A 449 -21.86 -4.61 8.49
CA GLN A 449 -22.30 -5.96 8.82
C GLN A 449 -23.82 -6.04 9.04
N GLU A 450 -24.39 -5.04 9.74
CA GLU A 450 -25.84 -4.96 10.01
C GLU A 450 -26.66 -4.77 8.72
N VAL A 451 -26.13 -4.05 7.74
CA VAL A 451 -26.82 -3.78 6.46
C VAL A 451 -26.57 -4.88 5.42
N GLY A 452 -25.70 -5.86 5.72
CA GLY A 452 -25.38 -6.96 4.81
C GLY A 452 -24.87 -6.46 3.45
N ALA A 453 -24.24 -5.28 3.46
CA ALA A 453 -23.71 -4.63 2.27
C ALA A 453 -22.30 -5.16 2.03
N GLU A 454 -22.10 -5.90 0.94
CA GLU A 454 -20.78 -6.02 0.32
C GLU A 454 -20.55 -4.72 -0.45
N ILE A 455 -20.11 -3.66 0.26
CA ILE A 455 -19.67 -2.41 -0.39
C ILE A 455 -18.29 -2.63 -1.00
#